data_AF-A0ABD0J2X3-F1
#
_entry.id   AF-A0ABD0J2X3-F1
#
_cell.length_a   1.000
_cell.length_b   1.000
_cell.length_c   1.000
_cell.angle_alpha   90.00
_cell.angle_beta   90.00
_cell.angle_gamma   90.00
#
_symmetry.space_group_name_H-M   'P 1'
#
loop_
_entity.id
_entity.type
_entity.pdbx_description
1 polymer ?
#
loop_
_entity_poly.entity_id
_entity_poly.type
_entity_poly.pdbx_seq_one_letter_code
_entity_poly.pdbx_strand_id
1 'polypeptide(L)'
;MEPFQKTQRQLHKMLRRGRGVYVGATQNPMRRASAHARTYPGKNMYFAPTENMQYAEQRLIRACRRCRNIQSESNVSQERGFVYVIC
;
A
#
# COMPACT_ATOMS: atom_id res chain seq x y z
N MET A 1 -4.86 13.08 4.94
CA MET A 1 -5.07 11.94 4.02
C MET A 1 -5.89 10.93 4.78
N GLU A 2 -7.08 10.60 4.28
CA GLU A 2 -7.95 9.61 4.92
C GLU A 2 -7.65 8.21 4.33
N PRO A 3 -7.39 7.19 5.16
CA PRO A 3 -7.20 5.83 4.68
C PRO A 3 -8.53 5.09 4.53
N PHE A 4 -8.73 4.43 3.39
CA PHE A 4 -9.96 3.68 3.09
C PHE A 4 -9.71 2.18 3.03
N GLN A 5 -10.47 1.41 3.79
CA GLN A 5 -10.38 -0.04 3.74
C GLN A 5 -10.94 -0.59 2.42
N LYS A 6 -10.22 -1.55 1.85
CA LYS A 6 -10.53 -2.31 0.63
C LYS A 6 -10.06 -3.76 0.78
N THR A 7 -10.34 -4.59 -0.21
CA THR A 7 -9.76 -5.93 -0.32
C THR A 7 -8.45 -5.90 -1.12
N GLN A 8 -7.56 -6.87 -0.91
CA GLN A 8 -6.33 -6.97 -1.69
C GLN A 8 -6.62 -7.06 -3.20
N ARG A 9 -7.70 -7.76 -3.60
CA ARG A 9 -8.16 -7.83 -5.00
C ARG A 9 -8.50 -6.45 -5.57
N GLN A 10 -9.14 -5.59 -4.78
CA GLN A 10 -9.45 -4.22 -5.20
C GLN A 10 -8.17 -3.39 -5.37
N LEU A 11 -7.21 -3.50 -4.43
CA LEU A 11 -5.91 -2.83 -4.54
C LEU A 11 -5.17 -3.25 -5.81
N HIS A 12 -5.10 -4.55 -6.10
CA HIS A 12 -4.54 -5.07 -7.36
C HIS A 12 -5.20 -4.47 -8.61
N LYS A 13 -6.53 -4.36 -8.63
CA LYS A 13 -7.27 -3.75 -9.75
C LYS A 13 -6.92 -2.28 -9.95
N MET A 14 -6.70 -1.55 -8.86
CA MET A 14 -6.29 -0.13 -8.91
C MET A 14 -4.88 0.02 -9.48
N LEU A 15 -3.95 -0.83 -9.06
CA LEU A 15 -2.57 -0.86 -9.56
C LEU A 15 -2.50 -1.20 -11.06
N ARG A 16 -3.26 -2.20 -11.51
CA ARG A 16 -3.32 -2.58 -12.94
C ARG A 16 -3.86 -1.47 -13.85
N ARG A 17 -4.73 -0.61 -13.31
CA ARG A 17 -5.25 0.57 -14.01
C ARG A 17 -4.28 1.77 -13.99
N GLY A 18 -3.07 1.59 -13.46
CA GLY A 18 -2.06 2.64 -13.38
C GLY A 18 -2.40 3.75 -12.38
N ARG A 19 -3.33 3.51 -11.44
CA ARG A 19 -3.77 4.53 -10.47
C ARG A 19 -2.90 4.58 -9.22
N GLY A 20 -2.06 3.57 -8.98
CA GLY A 20 -1.15 3.56 -7.83
C GLY A 20 0.12 4.35 -8.10
N VAL A 21 0.44 5.27 -7.20
CA VAL A 21 1.74 5.96 -7.14
C VAL A 21 2.70 5.31 -6.15
N TYR A 22 2.16 4.63 -5.13
CA TYR A 22 2.93 4.02 -4.05
C TYR A 22 2.27 2.75 -3.51
N VAL A 23 3.08 1.77 -3.09
CA VAL A 23 2.66 0.54 -2.40
C VAL A 23 3.49 0.39 -1.14
N GLY A 24 2.88 -0.07 -0.05
CA GLY A 24 3.62 -0.45 1.15
C GLY A 24 2.83 -1.38 2.07
N ALA A 25 3.46 -1.80 3.17
CA ALA A 25 2.81 -2.49 4.27
C ALA A 25 2.95 -1.76 5.63
N THR A 26 2.02 -2.00 6.56
CA THR A 26 2.02 -1.41 7.90
C THR A 26 1.11 -2.16 8.86
N GLN A 27 1.43 -2.13 10.16
CA GLN A 27 0.51 -2.55 11.22
C GLN A 27 -0.53 -1.47 11.57
N ASN A 28 -0.27 -0.20 11.27
CA ASN A 28 -1.18 0.91 11.61
C ASN A 28 -1.42 1.83 10.39
N PRO A 29 -2.51 1.62 9.64
CA PRO A 29 -2.86 2.40 8.47
C PRO A 29 -3.05 3.90 8.75
N MET A 30 -3.64 4.26 9.89
CA MET A 30 -3.91 5.67 10.25
C MET A 30 -2.62 6.46 10.47
N ARG A 31 -1.69 5.88 11.27
CA ARG A 31 -0.38 6.49 11.52
C ARG A 31 0.41 6.60 10.22
N ARG A 32 0.34 5.59 9.36
CA ARG A 32 1.05 5.58 8.07
C ARG A 32 0.46 6.58 7.06
N ALA A 33 -0.86 6.72 6.99
CA ALA A 33 -1.52 7.72 6.17
C ALA A 33 -1.13 9.15 6.59
N SER A 34 -1.06 9.41 7.90
CA SER A 34 -0.61 10.69 8.45
C SER A 34 0.83 11.00 8.07
N ALA A 35 1.74 10.01 8.15
CA ALA A 35 3.14 10.18 7.75
C ALA A 35 3.30 10.51 6.26
N HIS A 36 2.45 9.93 5.41
CA HIS A 36 2.48 10.13 3.96
C HIS A 36 1.67 11.33 3.46
N ALA A 37 0.85 11.96 4.31
CA ALA A 37 -0.04 13.05 3.91
C ALA A 37 0.69 14.26 3.33
N ARG A 38 1.89 14.58 3.84
CA ARG A 38 2.72 15.68 3.32
C ARG A 38 3.44 15.31 2.03
N THR A 39 3.88 14.06 1.90
CA THR A 39 4.60 13.54 0.72
C THR A 39 3.69 13.36 -0.48
N TYR A 40 2.41 13.05 -0.24
CA TYR A 40 1.41 12.78 -1.28
C TYR A 40 0.17 13.66 -1.09
N PRO A 41 0.28 14.99 -1.32
CA PRO A 41 -0.83 15.91 -1.14
C PRO A 41 -1.96 15.63 -2.13
N GLY A 42 -3.22 15.67 -1.64
CA GLY A 42 -4.41 15.41 -2.46
C GLY A 42 -4.62 13.94 -2.86
N LYS A 43 -3.80 13.03 -2.32
CA LYS A 43 -3.85 11.59 -2.62
C LYS A 43 -4.59 10.82 -1.54
N ASN A 44 -5.15 9.67 -1.93
CA ASN A 44 -5.88 8.79 -1.02
C ASN A 44 -5.08 7.52 -0.75
N MET A 45 -5.09 7.06 0.50
CA MET A 45 -4.52 5.77 0.87
C MET A 45 -5.64 4.73 0.94
N TYR A 46 -5.43 3.59 0.29
CA TYR A 46 -6.35 2.45 0.34
C TYR A 46 -5.61 1.28 0.95
N PHE A 47 -6.17 0.65 1.97
CA PHE A 47 -5.51 -0.44 2.68
C PHE A 47 -6.37 -1.71 2.73
N ALA A 48 -5.73 -2.86 2.89
CA ALA A 48 -6.38 -4.15 3.03
C ALA A 48 -5.66 -5.00 4.08
N PRO A 49 -6.38 -5.75 4.93
CA PRO A 49 -5.77 -6.65 5.89
C PRO A 49 -5.03 -7.80 5.17
N THR A 50 -3.99 -8.31 5.82
CA THR A 50 -3.21 -9.46 5.36
C THR A 50 -2.63 -10.23 6.54
N GLU A 51 -2.47 -11.53 6.37
CA GLU A 51 -1.79 -12.39 7.34
C GLU A 51 -0.27 -12.37 7.17
N ASN A 52 0.20 -11.96 5.98
CA ASN A 52 1.62 -11.84 5.67
C ASN A 52 1.85 -10.55 4.88
N MET A 53 2.38 -9.54 5.55
CA MET A 53 2.64 -8.22 4.97
C MET A 53 3.67 -8.28 3.84
N GLN A 54 4.77 -9.01 4.03
CA GLN A 54 5.83 -9.14 3.03
C GLN A 54 5.30 -9.77 1.73
N TYR A 55 4.54 -10.86 1.85
CA TYR A 55 3.99 -11.57 0.70
C TYR A 55 2.95 -10.72 -0.05
N ALA A 56 2.01 -10.09 0.68
CA ALA A 56 0.98 -9.27 0.06
C ALA A 56 1.55 -8.02 -0.62
N GLU A 57 2.58 -7.39 -0.02
CA GLU A 57 3.26 -6.23 -0.61
C GLU A 57 3.97 -6.63 -1.92
N GLN A 58 4.74 -7.72 -1.91
CA GLN A 58 5.41 -8.23 -3.11
C GLN A 58 4.42 -8.51 -4.24
N ARG A 59 3.25 -9.08 -3.93
CA ARG A 59 2.20 -9.31 -4.93
C ARG A 59 1.69 -8.01 -5.53
N LEU A 60 1.45 -6.98 -4.71
CA LEU A 60 0.99 -5.67 -5.19
C LEU A 60 2.06 -4.99 -6.04
N ILE A 61 3.33 -5.03 -5.62
CA ILE A 61 4.47 -4.51 -6.39
C ILE A 61 4.52 -5.14 -7.78
N ARG A 62 4.47 -6.48 -7.87
CA ARG A 62 4.45 -7.20 -9.16
C ARG A 62 3.26 -6.82 -10.04
N ALA A 63 2.14 -6.41 -9.44
CA ALA A 63 0.96 -5.96 -10.16
C ALA A 63 1.01 -4.48 -10.56
N CYS A 64 1.92 -3.69 -10.00
CA CYS A 64 2.06 -2.28 -10.34
C CYS A 64 3.06 -2.08 -11.49
N ARG A 65 2.60 -1.47 -12.59
CA ARG A 65 3.44 -1.19 -13.76
C ARG A 65 4.29 0.08 -13.64
N ARG A 66 3.95 1.00 -12.72
CA ARG A 66 4.54 2.36 -12.63
C ARG A 66 4.79 2.87 -11.19
N CYS A 67 4.64 2.04 -10.17
CA CYS A 67 4.80 2.51 -8.78
C CYS A 67 6.28 2.72 -8.45
N ARG A 68 6.60 3.79 -7.71
CA ARG A 68 7.91 3.89 -7.04
C ARG A 68 8.02 2.72 -6.05
N ASN A 69 9.02 1.88 -6.26
CA ASN A 69 9.18 0.61 -5.59
C ASN A 69 10.06 0.82 -4.35
N ILE A 70 9.47 0.93 -3.16
CA ILE A 70 10.21 1.06 -1.87
C ILE A 70 10.57 -0.31 -1.28
N GLN A 71 10.46 -1.41 -2.04
CA GLN A 71 10.85 -2.72 -1.50
C GLN A 71 12.32 -2.76 -1.01
N SER A 72 13.17 -1.86 -1.46
CA SER A 72 14.56 -1.72 -0.99
C SER A 72 14.72 -1.00 0.36
N GLU A 73 13.72 -0.31 0.90
CA GLU A 73 13.85 0.43 2.18
C GLU A 73 12.85 -0.01 3.26
N SER A 74 11.82 -0.78 2.91
CA SER A 74 10.79 -1.19 3.86
C SER A 74 11.19 -2.47 4.57
N ASN A 75 11.51 -2.34 5.86
CA ASN A 75 11.77 -3.41 6.83
C ASN A 75 10.48 -4.24 7.10
N VAL A 76 9.88 -4.81 6.06
CA VAL A 76 8.55 -5.43 6.11
C VAL A 76 8.63 -6.83 6.73
N SER A 77 8.02 -6.96 7.90
CA SER A 77 7.90 -8.23 8.62
C SER A 77 6.93 -9.19 7.90
N GLN A 78 7.16 -10.50 8.09
CA GLN A 78 6.24 -11.57 7.65
C GLN A 78 4.95 -11.64 8.49
N GLU A 79 4.81 -10.76 9.48
CA GLU A 79 3.65 -10.67 10.35
C GLU A 79 2.35 -10.26 9.64
N ARG A 80 1.24 -10.52 10.34
CA ARG A 80 -0.08 -9.97 10.03
C ARG A 80 -0.11 -8.45 10.18
N GLY A 81 -0.95 -7.82 9.37
CA GLY A 81 -1.14 -6.38 9.38
C GLY A 81 -1.93 -5.95 8.16
N PHE A 82 -1.45 -4.90 7.49
CA PHE A 82 -2.13 -4.32 6.33
C PHE A 82 -1.15 -4.03 5.21
N VAL A 83 -1.62 -4.18 3.99
CA VAL A 83 -0.99 -3.62 2.79
C VAL A 83 -1.79 -2.42 2.31
N TYR A 84 -1.13 -1.46 1.70
CA TYR A 84 -1.77 -0.25 1.22
C TYR A 84 -1.21 0.25 -0.11
N VAL A 85 -2.03 1.03 -0.79
CA VAL A 85 -1.73 1.72 -2.03
C VAL A 85 -2.10 3.19 -1.88
N ILE A 86 -1.24 4.10 -2.32
CA ILE A 86 -1.57 5.53 -2.44
C ILE A 86 -1.88 5.83 -3.91
N CYS A 87 -2.98 6.54 -4.17
CA CYS A 87 -3.45 6.92 -5.51
C CYS A 87 -3.77 8.41 -5.62
#